data_AF-A0A6G3MN54-F1
#
_entry.id   AF-A0A6G3MN54-F1
#
_cell.length_a   1.000
_cell.length_b   1.000
_cell.length_c   1.000
_cell.angle_alpha   90.00
_cell.angle_beta   90.00
_cell.angle_gamma   90.00
#
_symmetry.space_group_name_H-M   'P 1'
#
loop_
_entity.id
_entity.type
_entity.pdbx_description
1 polymer ?
#
loop_
_entity_poly.entity_id
_entity_poly.type
_entity_poly.pdbx_seq_one_letter_code
_entity_poly.pdbx_strand_id
1 'polypeptide(L)'
;RIGSMLKNVNTSTQKNSIDTKKEDTISIENDESLTNFQFKKLHEYQQKGVLWLIGLFNRAKGGILADDMGLGKTAQTAVFLHYLFLKNLIKFCLLVVPKSIIVNWISELNTWCPSISIEVYKAGD
;
A
#
# COMPACT_ATOMS: atom_id res chain seq x y z
N ARG A 1 -59.02 35.29 -6.57
CA ARG A 1 -57.75 35.26 -5.80
C ARG A 1 -56.86 34.26 -6.51
N ILE A 2 -56.07 34.67 -7.50
CA ILE A 2 -54.69 35.18 -7.34
C ILE A 2 -53.95 34.19 -6.43
N GLY A 3 -53.04 33.34 -6.90
CA GLY A 3 -51.99 33.56 -7.86
C GLY A 3 -50.70 33.00 -7.24
N SER A 4 -49.79 32.52 -8.07
CA SER A 4 -48.43 32.07 -7.74
C SER A 4 -48.30 30.79 -6.90
N MET A 5 -47.94 29.69 -7.58
CA MET A 5 -46.62 29.11 -7.30
C MET A 5 -46.11 28.46 -8.59
N LEU A 6 -45.37 29.26 -9.35
CA LEU A 6 -44.64 28.85 -10.54
C LEU A 6 -43.39 28.06 -10.11
N LYS A 7 -43.20 26.93 -10.80
CA LYS A 7 -41.95 26.37 -11.32
C LYS A 7 -40.78 26.20 -10.34
N ASN A 8 -40.41 24.95 -10.13
CA ASN A 8 -39.05 24.52 -10.44
C ASN A 8 -39.06 23.07 -10.93
N VAL A 9 -39.02 22.94 -12.26
CA VAL A 9 -38.48 21.78 -12.96
C VAL A 9 -36.98 21.81 -12.73
N ASN A 10 -36.42 20.78 -12.11
CA ASN A 10 -35.07 20.31 -12.39
C ASN A 10 -35.06 18.79 -12.30
N THR A 11 -34.89 18.20 -13.46
CA THR A 11 -34.53 16.81 -13.73
C THR A 11 -33.16 16.47 -13.09
N SER A 12 -32.95 15.17 -12.85
CA SER A 12 -31.69 14.48 -12.51
C SER A 12 -31.16 14.52 -11.07
N THR A 13 -31.34 13.40 -10.34
CA THR A 13 -30.33 12.91 -9.38
C THR A 13 -30.44 11.38 -9.21
N GLN A 14 -30.08 10.62 -10.24
CA GLN A 14 -29.29 9.40 -10.01
C GLN A 14 -27.87 9.73 -10.44
N LYS A 15 -27.07 10.21 -9.48
CA LYS A 15 -25.63 10.27 -9.61
C LYS A 15 -25.11 9.36 -8.52
N ASN A 16 -24.57 8.22 -8.91
CA ASN A 16 -23.78 7.34 -8.06
C ASN A 16 -22.68 8.21 -7.42
N SER A 17 -22.90 8.59 -6.16
CA SER A 17 -21.90 9.19 -5.32
C SER A 17 -20.96 8.06 -4.91
N ILE A 18 -19.84 7.98 -5.61
CA ILE A 18 -18.64 7.31 -5.13
C ILE A 18 -18.35 7.97 -3.78
N ASP A 19 -18.49 7.23 -2.69
CA ASP A 19 -18.11 7.68 -1.35
C ASP A 19 -16.58 7.71 -1.24
N THR A 20 -15.96 8.68 -1.93
CA THR A 20 -14.54 9.07 -1.87
C THR A 20 -14.27 10.06 -0.73
N LYS A 21 -14.91 9.88 0.44
CA LYS A 21 -14.69 10.75 1.61
C LYS A 21 -14.38 9.95 2.87
N LYS A 22 -13.21 9.32 2.86
CA LYS A 22 -12.32 9.02 4.01
C LYS A 22 -11.11 8.26 3.47
N GLU A 23 -10.37 8.88 2.56
CA GLU A 23 -9.02 8.39 2.27
C GLU A 23 -8.16 8.73 3.48
N ASP A 24 -7.96 7.70 4.31
CA ASP A 24 -6.85 7.42 5.19
C ASP A 24 -5.68 8.41 5.11
N THR A 25 -5.84 9.58 5.74
CA THR A 25 -4.68 10.31 6.24
C THR A 25 -4.13 9.51 7.42
N ILE A 26 -3.35 8.47 7.13
CA ILE A 26 -2.39 7.95 8.10
C ILE A 26 -1.52 9.17 8.44
N SER A 27 -1.57 9.65 9.68
CA SER A 27 -0.74 10.76 10.12
C SER A 27 0.72 10.29 10.21
N ILE A 28 1.40 10.29 9.06
CA ILE A 28 2.79 9.86 8.85
C ILE A 28 3.74 10.54 9.85
N GLU A 29 3.40 11.76 10.27
CA GLU A 29 4.24 12.64 11.09
C GLU A 29 4.55 12.09 12.48
N ASN A 30 3.80 11.11 13.00
CA ASN A 30 3.99 10.58 14.36
C ASN A 30 4.47 9.12 14.40
N ASP A 31 4.71 8.47 13.26
CA ASP A 31 5.17 7.09 13.23
C ASP A 31 6.68 7.01 12.92
N GLU A 32 7.51 6.89 13.96
CA GLU A 32 8.97 6.74 13.85
C GLU A 32 9.37 5.64 12.85
N SER A 33 8.59 4.56 12.74
CA SER A 33 8.88 3.45 11.82
C SER A 33 8.70 3.83 10.35
N LEU A 34 7.85 4.83 10.06
CA LEU A 34 7.70 5.44 8.72
C LEU A 34 8.69 6.59 8.49
N THR A 35 9.28 7.16 9.54
CA THR A 35 10.35 8.16 9.38
C THR A 35 11.72 7.57 9.01
N ASN A 36 11.82 6.23 8.98
CA ASN A 36 13.03 5.50 8.66
C ASN A 36 13.57 5.81 7.26
N PHE A 37 14.90 5.69 7.15
CA PHE A 37 15.67 6.02 5.95
C PHE A 37 15.18 5.29 4.69
N GLN A 38 14.71 4.05 4.82
CA GLN A 38 14.22 3.24 3.72
C GLN A 38 12.95 3.82 3.09
N PHE A 39 11.97 4.24 3.92
CA PHE A 39 10.74 4.85 3.40
C PHE A 39 11.01 6.19 2.70
N LYS A 40 11.89 7.02 3.28
CA LYS A 40 12.27 8.33 2.71
C LYS A 40 13.02 8.24 1.38
N LYS A 41 13.66 7.10 1.08
CA LYS A 41 14.35 6.87 -0.20
C LYS A 41 13.41 6.54 -1.36
N LEU A 42 12.18 6.11 -1.07
CA LEU A 42 11.18 5.83 -2.09
C LEU A 42 10.73 7.12 -2.78
N HIS A 43 10.39 7.02 -4.06
CA HIS A 43 9.71 8.12 -4.76
C HIS A 43 8.33 8.39 -4.14
N GLU A 44 7.81 9.61 -4.27
CA GLU A 44 6.52 9.99 -3.66
C GLU A 44 5.36 9.08 -4.05
N TYR A 45 5.32 8.63 -5.32
CA TYR A 45 4.28 7.70 -5.77
C TYR A 45 4.41 6.32 -5.11
N GLN A 46 5.64 5.86 -4.86
CA GLN A 46 5.92 4.61 -4.16
C GLN A 46 5.55 4.71 -2.68
N GLN A 47 5.84 5.86 -2.05
CA GLN A 47 5.43 6.13 -0.67
C GLN A 47 3.90 6.07 -0.52
N LYS A 48 3.15 6.66 -1.47
CA LYS A 48 1.69 6.54 -1.51
C LYS A 48 1.23 5.08 -1.63
N GLY A 49 1.87 4.29 -2.48
CA GLY A 49 1.59 2.85 -2.61
C GLY A 49 1.82 2.09 -1.30
N VAL A 50 2.92 2.37 -0.59
CA VAL A 50 3.20 1.76 0.73
C VAL A 50 2.15 2.17 1.77
N LEU A 51 1.80 3.45 1.85
CA LEU A 51 0.76 3.93 2.77
C LEU A 51 -0.60 3.29 2.48
N TRP A 52 -0.92 3.11 1.21
CA TRP A 52 -2.12 2.40 0.79
C TRP A 52 -2.10 0.93 1.25
N LEU A 53 -0.97 0.22 1.10
CA LEU A 53 -0.80 -1.14 1.62
C LEU A 53 -0.96 -1.21 3.14
N ILE A 54 -0.42 -0.24 3.88
CA ILE A 54 -0.61 -0.14 5.34
C ILE A 54 -2.08 0.06 5.70
N GLY A 55 -2.78 0.95 4.98
CA GLY A 55 -4.21 1.15 5.17
C GLY A 55 -5.03 -0.13 4.93
N LEU A 56 -4.69 -0.91 3.90
CA LEU A 56 -5.31 -2.21 3.65
C LEU A 56 -5.04 -3.20 4.78
N PHE A 57 -3.79 -3.29 5.25
CA PHE A 57 -3.41 -4.16 6.36
C PHE A 57 -4.18 -3.82 7.64
N ASN A 58 -4.28 -2.54 7.99
CA ASN A 58 -5.01 -2.06 9.16
C ASN A 58 -6.52 -2.38 9.11
N ARG A 59 -7.08 -2.56 7.91
CA ARG A 59 -8.47 -2.97 7.69
C ARG A 59 -8.65 -4.48 7.53
N ALA A 60 -7.58 -5.26 7.66
CA ALA A 60 -7.57 -6.69 7.34
C ALA A 60 -8.12 -7.00 5.93
N LYS A 61 -7.78 -6.16 4.95
CA LYS A 61 -8.16 -6.34 3.54
C LYS A 61 -6.93 -6.66 2.69
N GLY A 62 -7.14 -7.47 1.66
CA GLY A 62 -6.17 -7.65 0.59
C GLY A 62 -6.18 -6.49 -0.41
N GLY A 63 -5.18 -6.45 -1.28
CA GLY A 63 -5.09 -5.50 -2.38
C GLY A 63 -4.20 -6.00 -3.50
N ILE A 64 -4.36 -5.40 -4.68
CA ILE A 64 -3.55 -5.67 -5.86
C ILE A 64 -2.75 -4.41 -6.16
N LEU A 65 -1.43 -4.49 -6.00
CA LEU A 65 -0.52 -3.41 -6.39
C LEU A 65 -0.19 -3.56 -7.89
N ALA A 66 -0.97 -2.87 -8.73
CA ALA A 66 -0.93 -3.02 -10.19
C ALA A 66 -0.32 -1.80 -10.92
N ASP A 67 0.64 -1.13 -10.29
CA ASP A 67 1.42 -0.06 -10.95
C ASP A 67 2.12 -0.57 -12.21
N ASP A 68 2.46 0.32 -13.14
CA ASP A 68 3.21 -0.01 -14.35
C ASP A 68 4.53 -0.75 -14.06
N MET A 69 4.97 -1.53 -15.05
CA MET A 69 6.24 -2.25 -14.98
C MET A 69 7.40 -1.25 -14.86
N GLY A 70 8.38 -1.56 -14.01
CA GLY A 70 9.53 -0.67 -13.76
C GLY A 70 9.34 0.37 -12.65
N LEU A 71 8.12 0.58 -12.14
CA LEU A 71 7.85 1.54 -11.05
C LEU A 71 8.27 1.06 -9.64
N GLY A 72 9.05 -0.03 -9.54
CA GLY A 72 9.63 -0.48 -8.27
C GLY A 72 8.63 -1.07 -7.27
N LYS A 73 7.62 -1.83 -7.74
CA LYS A 73 6.66 -2.54 -6.87
C LYS A 73 7.32 -3.45 -5.82
N THR A 74 8.46 -4.03 -6.16
CA THR A 74 9.26 -4.85 -5.23
C THR A 74 9.76 -4.02 -4.05
N ALA A 75 10.29 -2.83 -4.30
CA ALA A 75 10.77 -1.92 -3.25
C ALA A 75 9.62 -1.46 -2.35
N GLN A 76 8.46 -1.11 -2.94
CA GLN A 76 7.25 -0.79 -2.16
C GLN A 76 6.85 -1.94 -1.23
N THR A 77 6.80 -3.16 -1.75
CA THR A 77 6.45 -4.35 -0.97
C THR A 77 7.48 -4.63 0.13
N ALA A 78 8.78 -4.48 -0.16
CA ALA A 78 9.85 -4.70 0.81
C ALA A 78 9.81 -3.69 1.97
N VAL A 79 9.60 -2.39 1.67
CA VAL A 79 9.47 -1.36 2.70
C VAL A 79 8.19 -1.55 3.53
N PHE A 80 7.08 -1.96 2.89
CA PHE A 80 5.87 -2.33 3.61
C PHE A 80 6.10 -3.49 4.59
N LEU A 81 6.78 -4.56 4.17
CA LEU A 81 7.14 -5.66 5.08
C LEU A 81 8.04 -5.16 6.20
N HIS A 82 9.08 -4.38 5.88
CA HIS A 82 9.98 -3.81 6.89
C HIS A 82 9.21 -3.06 7.98
N TYR A 83 8.24 -2.23 7.60
CA TYR A 83 7.36 -1.53 8.52
C TYR A 83 6.61 -2.50 9.46
N LEU A 84 5.99 -3.55 8.91
CA LEU A 84 5.22 -4.52 9.71
C LEU A 84 6.08 -5.24 10.74
N PHE A 85 7.30 -5.65 10.35
CA PHE A 85 8.22 -6.33 11.26
C PHE A 85 8.78 -5.39 12.32
N LEU A 86 9.16 -4.15 11.97
CA LEU A 86 9.62 -3.15 12.94
C LEU A 86 8.55 -2.82 13.99
N LYS A 87 7.29 -2.78 13.58
CA LYS A 87 6.16 -2.58 14.49
C LYS A 87 5.74 -3.84 15.25
N ASN A 88 6.41 -4.97 15.03
CA ASN A 88 6.06 -6.28 15.59
C ASN A 88 4.60 -6.69 15.27
N LEU A 89 4.05 -6.23 14.14
CA LEU A 89 2.70 -6.57 13.69
C LEU A 89 2.63 -7.97 13.07
N ILE A 90 3.75 -8.45 12.55
CA ILE A 90 3.91 -9.79 12.02
C ILE A 90 5.20 -10.42 12.56
N LYS A 91 5.20 -11.75 12.68
CA LYS A 91 6.38 -12.54 13.01
C LYS A 91 6.95 -13.29 11.80
N PHE A 92 6.09 -13.62 10.83
CA PHE A 92 6.44 -14.38 9.64
C PHE A 92 5.68 -13.84 8.43
N CYS A 93 6.29 -13.91 7.25
CA CYS A 93 5.69 -13.60 5.96
C CYS A 93 6.14 -14.62 4.92
N LEU A 94 5.22 -15.06 4.07
CA LEU A 94 5.53 -15.93 2.93
C LEU A 94 5.47 -15.10 1.64
N LEU A 95 6.61 -15.03 0.94
CA LEU A 95 6.70 -14.43 -0.39
C LEU A 95 6.79 -15.54 -1.44
N VAL A 96 5.81 -15.60 -2.32
CA VAL A 96 5.80 -16.55 -3.45
C VAL A 96 6.21 -15.81 -4.72
N VAL A 97 7.33 -16.23 -5.31
CA VAL A 97 7.93 -15.58 -6.47
C VAL A 97 8.43 -16.62 -7.49
N PRO A 98 8.45 -16.30 -8.79
CA PRO A 98 9.09 -17.17 -9.78
C PRO A 98 10.56 -17.44 -9.44
N LYS A 99 11.02 -18.67 -9.69
CA LYS A 99 12.39 -19.12 -9.37
C LYS A 99 13.47 -18.21 -9.97
N SER A 100 13.23 -17.68 -11.17
CA SER A 100 14.16 -16.82 -11.89
C SER A 100 14.46 -15.48 -11.21
N ILE A 101 13.58 -15.00 -10.33
CA ILE A 101 13.72 -13.67 -9.70
C ILE A 101 14.01 -13.73 -8.20
N ILE A 102 14.21 -14.92 -7.62
CA ILE A 102 14.51 -15.09 -6.19
C ILE A 102 15.73 -14.26 -5.77
N VAL A 103 16.81 -14.28 -6.55
CA VAL A 103 18.05 -13.54 -6.24
C VAL A 103 17.79 -12.03 -6.19
N ASN A 104 16.96 -11.52 -7.11
CA ASN A 104 16.57 -10.12 -7.12
C ASN A 104 15.78 -9.76 -5.86
N TRP A 105 14.82 -10.60 -5.46
CA TRP A 105 14.05 -10.40 -4.23
C TRP A 105 14.92 -10.40 -2.98
N ILE A 106 15.90 -11.31 -2.88
CA ILE A 106 16.85 -11.32 -1.75
C ILE A 106 17.65 -10.01 -1.70
N SER A 107 18.16 -9.55 -2.85
CA SER A 107 18.91 -8.29 -2.92
C SER A 107 18.06 -7.08 -2.49
N GLU A 108 16.83 -6.99 -2.98
CA GLU A 108 15.89 -5.93 -2.63
C GLU A 108 15.53 -5.98 -1.13
N LEU A 109 15.23 -7.17 -0.59
CA LEU A 109 14.92 -7.32 0.83
C LEU A 109 16.11 -6.96 1.72
N ASN A 110 17.34 -7.34 1.35
CA ASN A 110 18.54 -6.91 2.08
C ASN A 110 18.75 -5.39 2.02
N THR A 111 18.34 -4.75 0.93
CA THR A 111 18.49 -3.29 0.74
C THR A 111 17.44 -2.51 1.53
N TRP A 112 16.17 -2.92 1.43
CA TRP A 112 15.03 -2.19 1.98
C TRP A 112 14.60 -2.68 3.36
N CYS A 113 15.09 -3.85 3.78
CA CYS A 113 14.63 -4.53 4.97
C CYS A 113 15.76 -5.31 5.69
N PRO A 114 16.86 -4.64 6.06
CA PRO A 114 18.11 -5.31 6.46
C PRO A 114 18.03 -6.07 7.80
N SER A 115 17.02 -5.80 8.63
CA SER A 115 16.87 -6.40 9.96
C SER A 115 16.10 -7.73 9.95
N ILE A 116 15.71 -8.24 8.78
CA ILE A 116 14.88 -9.45 8.66
C ILE A 116 15.71 -10.65 8.18
N SER A 117 15.50 -11.79 8.85
CA SER A 117 16.01 -13.08 8.40
C SER A 117 15.21 -13.60 7.20
N ILE A 118 15.92 -13.97 6.13
CA ILE A 118 15.32 -14.46 4.89
C ILE A 118 15.70 -15.93 4.73
N GLU A 119 14.70 -16.80 4.60
CA GLU A 119 14.88 -18.21 4.27
C GLU A 119 14.28 -18.51 2.89
N VAL A 120 14.98 -19.31 2.09
CA VAL A 120 14.58 -19.60 0.71
C VAL A 120 14.27 -21.07 0.58
N TYR A 121 13.03 -21.38 0.22
CA TYR A 121 12.56 -22.73 -0.04
C TYR A 121 12.43 -22.96 -1.54
N LYS A 122 13.07 -24.02 -2.06
CA LYS A 122 13.02 -24.41 -3.47
C LYS A 122 12.47 -25.82 -3.56
N ALA A 123 11.54 -26.07 -4.47
CA ALA A 123 11.06 -27.43 -4.72
C ALA A 123 12.18 -28.25 -5.38
N GLY A 124 12.55 -29.38 -4.75
CA GLY A 124 13.55 -30.32 -5.25
C GLY A 124 14.90 -30.33 -4.54
N ASP A 125 15.04 -29.62 -3.42
CA ASP A 125 16.14 -29.78 -2.46
C ASP A 125 15.77 -30.77 -1.34
#